data_AF-A0A7J4B300-F1
#
_entry.id   AF-A0A7J4B300-F1
#
_cell.length_a   1.000
_cell.length_b   1.000
_cell.length_c   1.000
_cell.angle_alpha   90.00
_cell.angle_beta   90.00
_cell.angle_gamma   90.00
#
_symmetry.space_group_name_H-M   'P 1'
#
loop_
_entity.id
_entity.type
_entity.pdbx_description
1 polymer ?
#
loop_
_entity_poly.entity_id
_entity_poly.type
_entity_poly.pdbx_seq_one_letter_code
_entity_poly.pdbx_strand_id
1 'polypeptide(L)'
;MAGIKLTLRNVDQITQYKLKLEVSRKFGNDGLKVYNLLEKSTDFEYIKNNAGLEEDRLYRILAYVAKLGLISAEGLPSKYTEESPITEGLVVGVHPAESLVRFRHQKMLFKSFSSVGVKIYEYLRENESTYDRISRDLGIEPERVKEILDFMIANDIAYSKQVGPVKAPTRAKEEAPKEKVAPPVAEEGAFVPHEEEKPTRKEKRGVTAEEEEGIAPPAPEEKPKRKEGVAPSKPVVKRLVEEEMPAEAKIDENLEYKIADLPLADKYRIQKEVLDRFGAAGLKVYSLFTVAANVKKVAEFAGIEEDKVKEIAGYLLAKNYLVYAQAPAEEIAPTGEKERREKARVEEEEIAPKEIEEEKIMPEEEIAPE
;
A
#
# COMPACT_ATOMS: atom_id res chain seq x y z
N MET A 1 38.90 16.78 -11.42
CA MET A 1 37.88 15.80 -11.01
C MET A 1 37.95 14.66 -12.01
N ALA A 2 37.97 13.41 -11.57
CA ALA A 2 37.89 12.28 -12.51
C ALA A 2 36.55 12.36 -13.25
N GLY A 3 36.57 12.28 -14.58
CA GLY A 3 35.34 12.27 -15.39
C GLY A 3 34.54 11.01 -15.10
N ILE A 4 33.21 11.13 -15.06
CA ILE A 4 32.32 9.98 -14.87
C ILE A 4 32.21 9.23 -16.18
N LYS A 5 32.52 7.93 -16.16
CA LYS A 5 32.46 7.06 -17.33
C LYS A 5 31.28 6.11 -17.21
N LEU A 6 30.36 6.19 -18.17
CA LEU A 6 29.20 5.30 -18.23
C LEU A 6 29.40 4.29 -19.37
N THR A 7 29.05 3.04 -19.11
CA THR A 7 29.06 1.96 -20.10
C THR A 7 27.71 1.26 -20.08
N LEU A 8 27.00 1.25 -21.21
CA LEU A 8 25.72 0.54 -21.33
C LEU A 8 25.97 -0.96 -21.43
N ARG A 9 25.26 -1.76 -20.62
CA ARG A 9 25.28 -3.22 -20.73
C ARG A 9 24.25 -3.66 -21.77
N ASN A 10 24.59 -4.68 -22.54
CA ASN A 10 23.63 -5.28 -23.46
C ASN A 10 22.63 -6.12 -22.65
N VAL A 11 21.38 -5.69 -22.61
CA VAL A 11 20.29 -6.34 -21.89
C VAL A 11 19.16 -6.63 -22.88
N ASP A 12 18.47 -7.76 -22.73
CA ASP A 12 17.34 -8.12 -23.60
C ASP A 12 16.19 -7.11 -23.52
N GLN A 13 15.35 -7.05 -24.57
CA GLN A 13 14.26 -6.08 -24.68
C GLN A 13 13.23 -6.16 -23.55
N ILE A 14 12.95 -7.38 -23.03
CA ILE A 14 11.98 -7.57 -21.95
C ILE A 14 12.54 -6.97 -20.66
N THR A 15 13.81 -7.23 -20.37
CA THR A 15 14.48 -6.66 -19.20
C THR A 15 14.65 -5.15 -19.34
N GLN A 16 14.94 -4.62 -20.52
CA GLN A 16 14.94 -3.17 -20.77
C GLN A 16 13.59 -2.54 -20.39
N TYR A 17 12.47 -3.13 -20.82
CA TYR A 17 11.13 -2.64 -20.49
C TYR A 17 10.85 -2.68 -18.98
N LYS A 18 11.22 -3.77 -18.29
CA LYS A 18 11.08 -3.87 -16.83
C LYS A 18 11.90 -2.80 -16.10
N LEU A 19 13.15 -2.61 -16.50
CA LEU A 19 14.04 -1.58 -15.95
C LEU A 19 13.47 -0.17 -16.14
N LYS A 20 12.92 0.11 -17.33
CA LYS A 20 12.25 1.38 -17.62
C LYS A 20 11.08 1.65 -16.68
N LEU A 21 10.26 0.63 -16.41
CA LEU A 21 9.14 0.72 -15.46
C LEU A 21 9.62 0.94 -14.02
N GLU A 22 10.66 0.23 -13.57
CA GLU A 22 11.20 0.40 -12.22
C GLU A 22 11.80 1.80 -12.01
N VAL A 23 12.57 2.29 -12.98
CA VAL A 23 13.11 3.66 -12.97
C VAL A 23 11.99 4.69 -12.96
N SER A 24 10.96 4.50 -13.79
CA SER A 24 9.77 5.36 -13.81
C SER A 24 9.01 5.35 -12.49
N ARG A 25 8.90 4.19 -11.83
CA ARG A 25 8.20 4.06 -10.55
C ARG A 25 8.95 4.79 -9.43
N LYS A 26 10.30 4.73 -9.44
CA LYS A 26 11.12 5.34 -8.39
C LYS A 26 11.36 6.84 -8.60
N PHE A 27 11.55 7.28 -9.84
CA PHE A 27 11.98 8.66 -10.16
C PHE A 27 11.01 9.42 -11.08
N GLY A 28 9.88 8.82 -11.45
CA GLY A 28 8.88 9.46 -12.31
C GLY A 28 9.41 9.82 -13.69
N ASN A 29 8.98 10.98 -14.20
CA ASN A 29 9.38 11.50 -15.50
C ASN A 29 10.89 11.80 -15.60
N ASP A 30 11.52 12.22 -14.50
CA ASP A 30 12.97 12.48 -14.47
C ASP A 30 13.76 11.21 -14.78
N GLY A 31 13.36 10.10 -14.15
CA GLY A 31 13.97 8.79 -14.37
C GLY A 31 13.82 8.34 -15.83
N LEU A 32 12.61 8.46 -16.39
CA LEU A 32 12.35 8.13 -17.80
C LEU A 32 13.17 9.00 -18.75
N LYS A 33 13.33 10.28 -18.45
CA LYS A 33 14.12 11.20 -19.28
C LYS A 33 15.59 10.78 -19.30
N VAL A 34 16.19 10.49 -18.15
CA VAL A 34 17.58 9.99 -18.06
C VAL A 34 17.72 8.64 -18.75
N TYR A 35 16.76 7.73 -18.58
CA TYR A 35 16.75 6.43 -19.26
C TYR A 35 16.79 6.58 -20.78
N ASN A 36 15.92 7.42 -21.35
CA ASN A 36 15.88 7.67 -22.79
C ASN A 36 17.15 8.40 -23.30
N LEU A 37 17.86 9.15 -22.45
CA LEU A 37 19.13 9.76 -22.80
C LEU A 37 20.27 8.74 -22.82
N LEU A 38 20.25 7.78 -21.90
CA LEU A 38 21.22 6.67 -21.85
C LEU A 38 21.15 5.75 -23.07
N GLU A 39 19.96 5.59 -23.67
CA GLU A 39 19.80 4.89 -24.95
C GLU A 39 20.50 5.62 -26.11
N LYS A 40 20.62 6.94 -26.03
CA LYS A 40 21.19 7.78 -27.11
C LYS A 40 22.69 8.02 -26.94
N SER A 41 23.17 8.17 -25.71
CA SER A 41 24.56 8.47 -25.42
C SER A 41 24.94 8.00 -24.02
N THR A 42 26.16 7.50 -23.87
CA THR A 42 26.78 7.18 -22.57
C THR A 42 27.70 8.29 -22.07
N ASP A 43 27.76 9.43 -22.76
CA ASP A 43 28.52 10.59 -22.30
C ASP A 43 27.78 11.30 -21.15
N PHE A 44 28.43 11.38 -19.99
CA PHE A 44 27.86 12.01 -18.80
C PHE A 44 27.53 13.49 -19.01
N GLU A 45 28.40 14.25 -19.68
CA GLU A 45 28.17 15.68 -19.93
C GLU A 45 26.97 15.91 -20.84
N TYR A 46 26.82 15.05 -21.85
CA TYR A 46 25.63 15.06 -22.69
C TYR A 46 24.35 14.82 -21.87
N ILE A 47 24.35 13.80 -21.01
CA ILE A 47 23.17 13.48 -20.19
C ILE A 47 22.87 14.61 -19.21
N LYS A 48 23.90 15.17 -18.55
CA LYS A 48 23.77 16.28 -17.60
C LYS A 48 23.11 17.50 -18.26
N ASN A 49 23.60 17.90 -19.43
CA ASN A 49 23.09 19.08 -20.13
C ASN A 49 21.68 18.89 -20.72
N ASN A 50 21.32 17.67 -21.12
CA ASN A 50 20.01 17.39 -21.74
C ASN A 50 18.93 16.97 -20.72
N ALA A 51 19.31 16.44 -19.56
CA ALA A 51 18.38 16.01 -18.54
C ALA A 51 17.64 17.20 -17.90
N GLY A 52 18.27 18.37 -17.80
CA GLY A 52 17.68 19.53 -17.11
C GLY A 52 17.35 19.23 -15.64
N LEU A 53 18.16 18.38 -15.01
CA LEU A 53 18.03 17.96 -13.63
C LEU A 53 19.18 18.55 -12.80
N GLU A 54 18.94 18.73 -11.51
CA GLU A 54 20.03 18.99 -10.58
C GLU A 54 21.01 17.82 -10.56
N GLU A 55 22.29 18.13 -10.39
CA GLU A 55 23.39 17.16 -10.45
C GLU A 55 23.24 16.04 -9.42
N ASP A 56 22.83 16.38 -8.19
CA ASP A 56 22.55 15.41 -7.11
C ASP A 56 21.40 14.46 -7.47
N ARG A 57 20.35 14.95 -8.14
CA ARG A 57 19.22 14.14 -8.62
C ARG A 57 19.69 13.18 -9.71
N LEU A 58 20.49 13.66 -10.66
CA LEU A 58 21.05 12.86 -11.74
C LEU A 58 21.94 11.74 -11.21
N TYR A 59 22.80 12.02 -10.23
CA TYR A 59 23.65 11.00 -9.61
C TYR A 59 22.84 9.89 -8.94
N ARG A 60 21.76 10.21 -8.22
CA ARG A 60 20.87 9.21 -7.62
C ARG A 60 20.22 8.30 -8.68
N ILE A 61 19.80 8.88 -9.80
CA ILE A 61 19.20 8.12 -10.90
C ILE A 61 20.25 7.21 -11.53
N LEU A 62 21.43 7.73 -11.89
CA LEU A 62 22.51 6.95 -12.50
C LEU A 62 23.00 5.82 -11.59
N ALA A 63 23.16 6.08 -10.29
CA ALA A 63 23.51 5.06 -9.31
C ALA A 63 22.45 3.96 -9.23
N TYR A 64 21.17 4.31 -9.23
CA TYR A 64 20.10 3.32 -9.22
C TYR A 64 20.04 2.51 -10.51
N VAL A 65 20.18 3.14 -11.67
CA VAL A 65 20.23 2.47 -12.97
C VAL A 65 21.44 1.53 -13.08
N ALA A 66 22.58 1.92 -12.48
CA ALA A 66 23.75 1.06 -12.35
C ALA A 66 23.49 -0.13 -11.42
N LYS A 67 22.82 0.08 -10.27
CA LYS A 67 22.38 -0.97 -9.34
C LYS A 67 21.49 -2.00 -10.01
N LEU A 68 20.60 -1.57 -10.91
CA LEU A 68 19.75 -2.46 -11.68
C LEU A 68 20.50 -3.21 -12.81
N GLY A 69 21.77 -2.89 -13.04
CA GLY A 69 22.61 -3.57 -14.01
C GLY A 69 22.41 -3.12 -15.47
N LEU A 70 21.76 -1.97 -15.71
CA LEU A 70 21.65 -1.41 -17.07
C LEU A 70 22.95 -0.76 -17.52
N ILE A 71 23.65 -0.09 -16.60
CA ILE A 71 24.92 0.60 -16.86
C ILE A 71 26.00 0.19 -15.87
N SER A 72 27.26 0.29 -16.28
CA SER A 72 28.40 0.41 -15.38
C SER A 72 28.80 1.88 -15.29
N ALA A 73 28.93 2.42 -14.09
CA ALA A 73 29.24 3.82 -13.90
C ALA A 73 30.46 3.99 -13.00
N GLU A 74 31.58 4.39 -13.58
CA GLU A 74 32.85 4.63 -12.90
C GLU A 74 32.99 6.13 -12.57
N GLY A 75 33.51 6.45 -11.38
CA GLY A 75 33.75 7.84 -10.97
C GLY A 75 32.54 8.57 -10.38
N LEU A 76 31.39 7.90 -10.20
CA LEU A 76 30.28 8.44 -9.41
C LEU A 76 30.73 8.71 -7.96
N PRO A 77 30.31 9.82 -7.33
CA PRO A 77 30.64 10.11 -5.94
C PRO A 77 30.17 8.97 -5.02
N SER A 78 31.05 8.53 -4.12
CA SER A 78 30.80 7.39 -3.21
C SER A 78 29.52 7.51 -2.41
N LYS A 79 29.11 8.73 -2.03
CA LYS A 79 27.80 9.01 -1.38
C LYS A 79 26.58 8.47 -2.15
N TYR A 80 26.72 8.15 -3.45
CA TYR A 80 25.67 7.56 -4.28
C TYR A 80 25.96 6.11 -4.72
N THR A 81 27.24 5.71 -4.82
CA THR A 81 27.67 4.39 -5.32
C THR A 81 27.98 3.39 -4.23
N GLU A 82 28.59 3.84 -3.14
CA GLU A 82 28.49 3.08 -1.92
C GLU A 82 27.00 3.07 -1.64
N GLU A 83 26.45 1.87 -1.51
CA GLU A 83 25.28 1.68 -0.70
C GLU A 83 25.51 2.61 0.49
N SER A 84 24.84 3.77 0.53
CA SER A 84 24.42 4.24 1.83
C SER A 84 23.84 2.95 2.40
N PRO A 85 24.34 2.46 3.53
CA PRO A 85 23.64 1.43 4.26
C PRO A 85 22.36 2.10 4.78
N ILE A 86 21.52 2.61 3.86
CA ILE A 86 20.12 2.26 3.79
C ILE A 86 20.15 0.79 4.16
N THR A 87 19.79 0.60 5.40
CA THR A 87 19.38 -0.62 6.06
C THR A 87 18.31 -1.34 5.23
N GLU A 88 18.60 -1.67 3.96
CA GLU A 88 17.71 -2.38 3.03
C GLU A 88 17.48 -3.82 3.52
N GLY A 89 18.26 -4.29 4.50
CA GLY A 89 18.01 -5.53 5.23
C GLY A 89 17.60 -5.38 6.69
N LEU A 90 17.61 -4.18 7.28
CA LEU A 90 17.18 -4.04 8.69
C LEU A 90 15.68 -3.83 8.73
N VAL A 91 14.99 -4.95 9.00
CA VAL A 91 13.57 -4.95 9.27
C VAL A 91 13.40 -4.66 10.76
N VAL A 92 12.60 -3.64 11.07
CA VAL A 92 12.30 -3.24 12.45
C VAL A 92 10.88 -3.67 12.78
N GLY A 93 10.70 -4.19 13.98
CA GLY A 93 9.40 -4.60 14.53
C GLY A 93 9.27 -4.17 15.99
N VAL A 94 8.03 -4.08 16.48
CA VAL A 94 7.75 -3.76 17.89
C VAL A 94 7.54 -5.04 18.68
N HIS A 95 8.12 -5.13 19.88
CA HIS A 95 7.89 -6.28 20.75
C HIS A 95 6.39 -6.38 21.14
N PRO A 96 5.80 -7.59 21.14
CA PRO A 96 4.44 -7.77 21.61
C PRO A 96 4.35 -7.43 23.09
N ALA A 97 3.62 -6.37 23.42
CA ALA A 97 3.45 -5.88 24.79
C ALA A 97 1.98 -5.97 25.23
N GLU A 98 1.72 -6.02 26.54
CA GLU A 98 0.37 -5.92 27.11
C GLU A 98 -0.18 -4.48 27.04
N SER A 99 -1.49 -4.31 27.19
CA SER A 99 -2.17 -3.00 27.06
C SER A 99 -1.55 -1.89 27.93
N LEU A 100 -1.21 -2.20 29.18
CA LEU A 100 -0.60 -1.22 30.09
C LEU A 100 0.81 -0.82 29.67
N VAL A 101 1.60 -1.79 29.21
CA VAL A 101 2.97 -1.57 28.73
C VAL A 101 2.94 -0.76 27.43
N ARG A 102 2.02 -1.08 26.51
CA ARG A 102 1.77 -0.29 25.29
C ARG A 102 1.46 1.16 25.60
N PHE A 103 0.58 1.42 26.57
CA PHE A 103 0.25 2.78 26.98
C PHE A 103 1.48 3.54 27.51
N ARG A 104 2.35 2.86 28.26
CA ARG A 104 3.62 3.45 28.71
C ARG A 104 4.56 3.77 27.54
N HIS A 105 4.70 2.86 26.58
CA HIS A 105 5.51 3.08 25.37
C HIS A 105 4.98 4.25 24.55
N GLN A 106 3.66 4.31 24.30
CA GLN A 106 3.03 5.43 23.60
C GLN A 106 3.22 6.77 24.32
N LYS A 107 3.03 6.80 25.66
CA LYS A 107 3.26 8.01 26.46
C LYS A 107 4.72 8.47 26.39
N MET A 108 5.67 7.54 26.45
CA MET A 108 7.10 7.83 26.34
C MET A 108 7.44 8.42 24.96
N LEU A 109 6.99 7.77 23.88
CA LEU A 109 7.22 8.25 22.51
C LEU A 109 6.54 9.58 22.22
N PHE A 110 5.35 9.81 22.78
CA PHE A 110 4.67 11.09 22.67
C PHE A 110 5.45 12.22 23.37
N LYS A 111 6.05 11.93 24.53
CA LYS A 111 6.85 12.93 25.26
C LYS A 111 8.12 13.33 24.50
N SER A 112 8.81 12.38 23.87
CA SER A 112 10.07 12.64 23.15
C SER A 112 9.87 13.11 21.70
N PHE A 113 8.89 12.56 21.00
CA PHE A 113 8.71 12.72 19.55
C PHE A 113 7.30 13.15 19.14
N SER A 114 6.46 13.56 20.09
CA SER A 114 5.07 13.97 19.86
C SER A 114 4.26 12.88 19.17
N SER A 115 3.23 13.26 18.41
CA SER A 115 2.38 12.33 17.66
C SER A 115 3.14 11.53 16.60
N VAL A 116 4.30 11.99 16.14
CA VAL A 116 5.10 11.31 15.12
C VAL A 116 5.64 9.99 15.64
N GLY A 117 6.17 9.97 16.87
CA GLY A 117 6.65 8.74 17.51
C GLY A 117 5.55 7.71 17.72
N VAL A 118 4.35 8.17 18.12
CA VAL A 118 3.19 7.28 18.30
C VAL A 118 2.73 6.67 16.98
N LYS A 119 2.71 7.45 15.88
CA LYS A 119 2.36 6.94 14.55
C LYS A 119 3.32 5.85 14.06
N ILE A 120 4.63 6.03 14.22
CA ILE A 120 5.63 5.01 13.85
C ILE A 120 5.43 3.75 14.69
N TYR A 121 5.17 3.90 15.99
CA TYR A 121 4.89 2.77 16.88
C TYR A 121 3.66 1.97 16.48
N GLU A 122 2.56 2.65 16.14
CA GLU A 122 1.32 1.99 15.68
C GLU A 122 1.51 1.29 14.34
N TYR A 123 2.22 1.93 13.41
CA TYR A 123 2.55 1.35 12.11
C TYR A 123 3.37 0.06 12.27
N LEU A 124 4.41 0.07 13.11
CA LEU A 124 5.28 -1.07 13.35
C LEU A 124 4.65 -2.19 14.20
N ARG A 125 3.59 -1.88 14.94
CA ARG A 125 2.85 -2.88 15.71
C ARG A 125 2.07 -3.84 14.81
N GLU A 126 1.60 -3.36 13.67
CA GLU A 126 0.84 -4.17 12.72
C GLU A 126 1.74 -4.85 11.69
N ASN A 127 2.88 -4.22 11.37
CA ASN A 127 3.77 -4.69 10.30
C ASN A 127 5.24 -4.52 10.67
N GLU A 128 6.05 -5.56 10.43
CA GLU A 128 7.50 -5.40 10.35
C GLU A 128 7.85 -4.66 9.05
N SER A 129 8.72 -3.64 9.14
CA SER A 129 9.01 -2.78 7.98
C SER A 129 10.42 -2.22 8.01
N THR A 130 10.90 -1.74 6.86
CA THR A 130 12.21 -1.09 6.73
C THR A 130 12.08 0.41 6.92
N TYR A 131 13.17 1.06 7.33
CA TYR A 131 13.26 2.51 7.53
C TYR A 131 12.68 3.31 6.35
N ASP A 132 13.08 2.96 5.13
CA ASP A 132 12.63 3.62 3.90
C ASP A 132 11.13 3.50 3.68
N ARG A 133 10.56 2.33 3.99
CA ARG A 133 9.14 2.07 3.79
C ARG A 133 8.32 2.84 4.82
N ILE A 134 8.76 2.89 6.07
CA ILE A 134 8.12 3.70 7.13
C ILE A 134 8.14 5.19 6.74
N SER A 135 9.30 5.70 6.31
CA SER A 135 9.45 7.10 5.86
C SER A 135 8.51 7.43 4.70
N ARG A 136 8.43 6.54 3.70
CA ARG A 136 7.56 6.73 2.53
C ARG A 136 6.08 6.65 2.87
N ASP A 137 5.67 5.63 3.61
CA ASP A 137 4.26 5.35 3.88
C ASP A 137 3.66 6.39 4.84
N LEU A 138 4.44 6.89 5.79
CA LEU A 138 3.99 7.89 6.77
C LEU A 138 4.31 9.34 6.37
N GLY A 139 5.10 9.56 5.30
CA GLY A 139 5.54 10.88 4.87
C GLY A 139 6.43 11.59 5.89
N ILE A 140 7.25 10.84 6.62
CA ILE A 140 8.14 11.36 7.66
C ILE A 140 9.56 11.41 7.10
N GLU A 141 10.31 12.47 7.41
CA GLU A 141 11.70 12.62 7.01
C GLU A 141 12.56 11.42 7.49
N PRO A 142 13.40 10.83 6.63
CA PRO A 142 14.12 9.58 6.94
C PRO A 142 15.06 9.70 8.13
N GLU A 143 15.71 10.85 8.31
CA GLU A 143 16.58 11.12 9.47
C GLU A 143 15.77 11.08 10.78
N ARG A 144 14.57 11.67 10.75
CA ARG A 144 13.66 11.66 11.90
C ARG A 144 13.12 10.28 12.21
N VAL A 145 12.80 9.48 11.19
CA VAL A 145 12.42 8.06 11.37
C VAL A 145 13.56 7.29 12.03
N LYS A 146 14.79 7.47 11.56
CA LYS A 146 15.98 6.80 12.12
C LYS A 146 16.16 7.13 13.60
N GLU A 147 16.14 8.40 13.97
CA GLU A 147 16.25 8.85 15.36
C GLU A 147 15.20 8.22 16.28
N ILE A 148 13.94 8.14 15.82
CA ILE A 148 12.84 7.55 16.59
C ILE A 148 13.04 6.03 16.75
N LEU A 149 13.46 5.33 15.70
CA LEU A 149 13.68 3.89 15.75
C LEU A 149 14.89 3.54 16.62
N ASP A 150 15.97 4.32 16.56
CA ASP A 150 17.13 4.16 17.43
C ASP A 150 16.73 4.33 18.90
N PHE A 151 15.88 5.33 19.21
CA PHE A 151 15.32 5.49 20.55
C PHE A 151 14.45 4.30 20.97
N MET A 152 13.60 3.78 20.08
CA MET A 152 12.74 2.62 20.37
C MET A 152 13.56 1.36 20.66
N ILE A 153 14.62 1.13 19.89
CA ILE A 153 15.54 0.00 20.10
C ILE A 153 16.30 0.18 21.42
N ALA A 154 16.80 1.38 21.71
CA ALA A 154 17.54 1.66 22.94
C ALA A 154 16.70 1.51 24.23
N ASN A 155 15.37 1.57 24.13
CA ASN A 155 14.45 1.40 25.25
C ASN A 155 13.71 0.04 25.24
N ASP A 156 14.20 -0.94 24.47
CA ASP A 156 13.59 -2.27 24.32
C ASP A 156 12.11 -2.25 23.88
N ILE A 157 11.70 -1.20 23.16
CA ILE A 157 10.35 -1.07 22.59
C ILE A 157 10.27 -1.81 21.26
N ALA A 158 11.35 -1.75 20.47
CA ALA A 158 11.47 -2.36 19.16
C ALA A 158 12.72 -3.23 19.06
N TYR A 159 12.66 -4.22 18.17
CA TYR A 159 13.81 -5.03 17.77
C TYR A 159 14.17 -4.76 16.32
N SER A 160 15.44 -5.00 15.99
CA SER A 160 15.94 -4.97 14.64
C SER A 160 16.39 -6.37 14.22
N LYS A 161 15.96 -6.81 13.04
CA LYS A 161 16.33 -8.08 12.44
C LYS A 161 17.06 -7.80 11.14
N GLN A 162 18.33 -8.21 11.07
CA GLN A 162 19.03 -8.27 9.79
C GLN A 162 18.44 -9.42 8.99
N VAL A 163 17.60 -9.08 8.02
CA VAL A 163 17.27 -10.00 6.94
C VAL A 163 18.49 -9.99 6.04
N GLY A 164 19.30 -11.05 6.14
CA GLY A 164 20.42 -11.26 5.22
C GLY A 164 19.95 -11.14 3.77
N PRO A 165 20.86 -10.83 2.84
CA PRO A 165 20.50 -10.71 1.42
C PRO A 165 19.76 -11.98 1.03
N VAL A 166 18.47 -11.84 0.72
CA VAL A 166 17.66 -12.95 0.24
C VAL A 166 18.39 -13.42 -1.00
N LYS A 167 19.10 -14.55 -0.91
CA LYS A 167 19.68 -15.21 -2.08
C LYS A 167 18.52 -15.33 -3.04
N ALA A 168 18.55 -14.53 -4.12
CA ALA A 168 17.55 -14.61 -5.17
C ALA A 168 17.39 -16.09 -5.49
N PRO A 169 16.15 -16.63 -5.53
CA PRO A 169 15.95 -18.05 -5.73
C PRO A 169 16.73 -18.44 -6.98
N THR A 170 17.83 -19.15 -6.76
CA THR A 170 18.68 -19.65 -7.84
C THR A 170 17.72 -20.52 -8.63
N ARG A 171 17.27 -20.02 -9.78
CA ARG A 171 16.39 -20.73 -10.69
C ARG A 171 17.02 -22.10 -10.87
N ALA A 172 16.39 -23.10 -10.26
CA ALA A 172 16.91 -24.45 -10.21
C ALA A 172 17.21 -24.83 -11.66
N LYS A 173 18.50 -24.99 -11.93
CA LYS A 173 18.96 -25.61 -13.15
C LYS A 173 18.40 -27.02 -13.05
N GLU A 174 17.42 -27.31 -13.89
CA GLU A 174 16.85 -28.62 -14.11
C GLU A 174 18.00 -29.55 -14.53
N GLU A 175 18.64 -30.18 -13.55
CA GLU A 175 19.64 -31.21 -13.77
C GLU A 175 18.91 -32.55 -13.92
N ALA A 176 19.16 -33.15 -15.08
CA ALA A 176 18.72 -34.48 -15.48
C ALA A 176 19.09 -35.55 -14.43
N PRO A 177 18.33 -36.65 -14.36
CA PRO A 177 18.50 -37.68 -13.33
C PRO A 177 19.76 -38.50 -13.61
N LYS A 178 20.69 -38.53 -12.65
CA LYS A 178 21.68 -39.61 -12.58
C LYS A 178 21.84 -40.13 -11.16
N GLU A 179 21.34 -41.35 -11.03
CA GLU A 179 22.08 -42.53 -10.57
C GLU A 179 22.39 -42.64 -9.06
N LYS A 180 21.71 -43.65 -8.50
CA LYS A 180 21.85 -44.18 -7.14
C LYS A 180 23.29 -44.62 -6.87
N VAL A 181 23.88 -44.13 -5.78
CA VAL A 181 24.89 -44.88 -5.03
C VAL A 181 24.56 -44.74 -3.53
N ALA A 182 24.45 -45.89 -2.88
CA ALA A 182 24.15 -46.07 -1.46
C ALA A 182 25.44 -45.91 -0.59
N PRO A 183 25.31 -45.89 0.75
CA PRO A 183 26.12 -45.09 1.69
C PRO A 183 27.38 -45.84 2.17
N PRO A 184 28.17 -45.28 3.13
CA PRO A 184 27.90 -45.63 4.53
C PRO A 184 28.38 -44.65 5.63
N VAL A 185 27.99 -45.03 6.86
CA VAL A 185 28.63 -44.86 8.17
C VAL A 185 28.18 -43.70 9.07
N ALA A 186 27.72 -44.14 10.24
CA ALA A 186 27.28 -43.43 11.41
C ALA A 186 28.41 -42.70 12.14
N GLU A 187 28.07 -41.64 12.86
CA GLU A 187 28.76 -41.32 14.10
C GLU A 187 27.76 -40.74 15.11
N GLU A 188 27.66 -41.45 16.24
CA GLU A 188 26.97 -41.09 17.46
C GLU A 188 27.62 -39.84 18.10
N GLY A 189 26.83 -38.98 18.74
CA GLY A 189 27.43 -37.89 19.51
C GLY A 189 26.47 -36.97 20.23
N ALA A 190 26.10 -37.37 21.45
CA ALA A 190 25.85 -36.51 22.61
C ALA A 190 24.67 -35.52 22.57
N PHE A 191 23.55 -35.99 23.13
CA PHE A 191 22.46 -35.22 23.69
C PHE A 191 22.90 -34.63 25.06
N VAL A 192 22.86 -33.30 25.22
CA VAL A 192 23.04 -32.62 26.51
C VAL A 192 21.72 -31.93 26.87
N PRO A 193 21.05 -32.30 27.97
CA PRO A 193 19.89 -31.56 28.46
C PRO A 193 20.36 -30.33 29.25
N HIS A 194 19.94 -29.13 28.84
CA HIS A 194 20.19 -27.93 29.62
C HIS A 194 19.09 -27.76 30.66
N GLU A 195 19.50 -27.83 31.93
CA GLU A 195 18.68 -27.62 33.13
C GLU A 195 18.00 -26.25 33.17
N GLU A 196 16.75 -26.27 33.65
CA GLU A 196 15.96 -25.12 34.09
C GLU A 196 16.59 -24.46 35.33
N GLU A 197 17.11 -23.25 35.19
CA GLU A 197 17.35 -22.37 36.34
C GLU A 197 16.21 -21.36 36.49
N LYS A 198 15.40 -21.57 37.54
CA LYS A 198 14.58 -20.54 38.16
C LYS A 198 15.46 -19.60 38.98
N PRO A 199 15.31 -18.26 38.85
CA PRO A 199 15.66 -17.37 39.95
C PRO A 199 14.42 -16.99 40.76
N THR A 200 14.60 -17.18 42.04
CA THR A 200 13.73 -16.90 43.16
C THR A 200 13.52 -15.40 43.39
N ARG A 201 12.26 -15.10 43.69
CA ARG A 201 11.74 -13.95 44.43
C ARG A 201 12.69 -13.44 45.54
N LYS A 202 12.99 -12.14 45.54
CA LYS A 202 13.33 -11.36 46.75
C LYS A 202 12.61 -10.02 46.76
N GLU A 203 11.75 -9.89 47.75
CA GLU A 203 11.17 -8.66 48.28
C GLU A 203 12.25 -7.70 48.81
N LYS A 204 12.02 -6.40 48.66
CA LYS A 204 12.21 -5.32 49.68
C LYS A 204 11.78 -3.99 49.04
N ARG A 205 10.65 -3.42 49.47
CA ARG A 205 10.52 -2.36 50.48
C ARG A 205 11.30 -1.08 50.12
N GLY A 206 10.56 0.02 49.96
CA GLY A 206 11.12 1.36 49.85
C GLY A 206 10.07 2.42 49.55
N VAL A 207 9.08 2.58 50.44
CA VAL A 207 8.25 3.78 50.50
C VAL A 207 9.17 4.92 50.95
N THR A 208 9.37 5.92 50.10
CA THR A 208 9.79 7.27 50.51
C THR A 208 8.86 8.25 49.83
N ALA A 209 7.94 8.78 50.63
CA ALA A 209 7.24 10.01 50.34
C ALA A 209 8.23 11.13 50.64
N GLU A 210 8.69 11.85 49.62
CA GLU A 210 9.32 13.15 49.81
C GLU A 210 8.24 14.21 49.57
N GLU A 211 7.99 14.92 50.67
CA GLU A 211 7.29 16.18 50.78
C GLU A 211 8.00 17.29 49.99
N GLU A 212 7.16 18.21 49.51
CA GLU A 212 7.40 19.65 49.36
C GLU A 212 8.64 20.13 48.60
N GLU A 213 8.40 20.77 47.46
CA GLU A 213 8.73 22.19 47.34
C GLU A 213 7.77 22.89 46.37
N GLY A 214 7.00 23.83 46.91
CA GLY A 214 6.05 24.65 46.19
C GLY A 214 6.75 25.63 45.26
N ILE A 215 6.59 25.44 43.96
CA ILE A 215 6.94 26.45 42.97
C ILE A 215 5.75 27.40 42.85
N ALA A 216 5.93 28.59 43.40
CA ALA A 216 5.02 29.72 43.26
C ALA A 216 4.78 30.06 41.77
N PRO A 217 3.56 30.43 41.37
CA PRO A 217 3.31 30.92 40.02
C PRO A 217 4.04 32.25 39.80
N PRO A 218 4.76 32.44 38.68
CA PRO A 218 5.34 33.73 38.35
C PRO A 218 4.23 34.78 38.17
N ALA A 219 4.50 35.95 38.75
CA ALA A 219 3.64 37.12 38.69
C ALA A 219 3.26 37.50 37.25
N PRO A 220 2.05 38.05 37.03
CA PRO A 220 1.62 38.49 35.71
C PRO A 220 2.49 39.66 35.23
N GLU A 221 3.23 39.45 34.15
CA GLU A 221 3.96 40.50 33.46
C GLU A 221 3.01 41.64 33.03
N GLU A 222 3.46 42.85 33.33
CA GLU A 222 2.78 44.10 33.03
C GLU A 222 2.51 44.25 31.54
N LYS A 223 1.24 44.54 31.24
CA LYS A 223 0.78 44.96 29.93
C LYS A 223 1.55 46.20 29.46
N PRO A 224 2.19 46.18 28.28
CA PRO A 224 2.59 47.42 27.64
C PRO A 224 1.32 48.18 27.21
N LYS A 225 1.16 49.40 27.75
CA LYS A 225 0.20 50.41 27.28
C LYS A 225 0.41 50.64 25.79
N ARG A 226 -0.38 49.97 24.95
CA ARG A 226 -0.47 50.25 23.52
C ARG A 226 -1.47 51.38 23.32
N LYS A 227 -0.96 52.45 22.70
CA LYS A 227 -1.63 53.72 22.43
C LYS A 227 -2.97 53.52 21.73
N GLU A 228 -3.90 54.39 22.11
CA GLU A 228 -5.18 54.65 21.46
C GLU A 228 -5.04 54.81 19.94
N GLY A 229 -6.10 54.41 19.24
CA GLY A 229 -6.36 54.81 17.87
C GLY A 229 -6.29 53.67 16.87
N VAL A 230 -7.38 52.92 16.73
CA VAL A 230 -8.17 52.80 15.49
C VAL A 230 -9.31 51.82 15.80
N ALA A 231 -10.54 52.29 15.62
CA ALA A 231 -11.76 51.52 15.83
C ALA A 231 -11.75 50.23 15.00
N PRO A 232 -12.07 49.05 15.57
CA PRO A 232 -12.30 47.86 14.76
C PRO A 232 -13.60 48.06 13.99
N SER A 233 -13.44 48.36 12.70
CA SER A 233 -14.49 48.22 11.70
C SER A 233 -15.13 46.84 11.83
N LYS A 234 -16.45 46.86 11.97
CA LYS A 234 -17.37 45.71 12.05
C LYS A 234 -16.90 44.53 11.18
N PRO A 235 -16.98 43.28 11.67
CA PRO A 235 -16.78 42.13 10.81
C PRO A 235 -17.80 42.19 9.68
N VAL A 236 -17.29 42.42 8.47
CA VAL A 236 -18.04 42.26 7.23
C VAL A 236 -18.39 40.78 7.18
N VAL A 237 -19.60 40.45 7.60
CA VAL A 237 -20.29 39.21 7.27
C VAL A 237 -20.21 39.13 5.76
N LYS A 238 -19.27 38.31 5.25
CA LYS A 238 -19.29 37.87 3.87
C LYS A 238 -20.66 37.23 3.71
N ARG A 239 -21.57 37.96 3.06
CA ARG A 239 -22.77 37.39 2.45
C ARG A 239 -22.29 36.13 1.76
N LEU A 240 -22.70 34.97 2.29
CA LEU A 240 -22.75 33.78 1.47
C LEU A 240 -23.53 34.22 0.24
N VAL A 241 -22.82 34.26 -0.89
CA VAL A 241 -23.46 34.28 -2.19
C VAL A 241 -24.38 33.06 -2.13
N GLU A 242 -25.69 33.30 -2.07
CA GLU A 242 -26.69 32.28 -2.38
C GLU A 242 -26.38 31.87 -3.81
N GLU A 243 -25.49 30.89 -3.95
CA GLU A 243 -25.19 30.23 -5.21
C GLU A 243 -26.50 29.55 -5.58
N GLU A 244 -27.25 30.18 -6.50
CA GLU A 244 -28.53 29.69 -7.00
C GLU A 244 -28.37 28.20 -7.28
N MET A 245 -29.06 27.38 -6.48
CA MET A 245 -28.95 25.94 -6.60
C MET A 245 -29.35 25.56 -8.03
N PRO A 246 -28.49 24.84 -8.77
CA PRO A 246 -28.84 24.39 -10.10
C PRO A 246 -30.14 23.60 -10.01
N ALA A 247 -31.06 23.91 -10.94
CA ALA A 247 -32.38 23.29 -11.02
C ALA A 247 -32.29 21.79 -10.73
N GLU A 248 -33.09 21.32 -9.77
CA GLU A 248 -33.04 19.97 -9.20
C GLU A 248 -32.91 18.92 -10.31
N ALA A 249 -31.71 18.34 -10.42
CA ALA A 249 -31.46 17.25 -11.36
C ALA A 249 -32.32 16.06 -10.94
N LYS A 250 -33.30 15.68 -11.77
CA LYS A 250 -34.19 14.55 -11.49
C LYS A 250 -33.39 13.25 -11.54
N ILE A 251 -33.28 12.57 -10.40
CA ILE A 251 -32.61 11.27 -10.28
C ILE A 251 -33.65 10.19 -10.49
N ASP A 252 -33.38 9.29 -11.43
CA ASP A 252 -34.15 8.07 -11.58
C ASP A 252 -33.71 7.06 -10.51
N GLU A 253 -34.66 6.55 -9.72
CA GLU A 253 -34.41 5.57 -8.65
C GLU A 253 -33.96 4.20 -9.17
N ASN A 254 -34.29 3.88 -10.44
CA ASN A 254 -34.05 2.57 -11.03
C ASN A 254 -32.71 2.49 -11.77
N LEU A 255 -32.06 3.62 -12.02
CA LEU A 255 -30.76 3.65 -12.67
C LEU A 255 -29.63 3.42 -11.67
N GLU A 256 -28.58 2.75 -12.13
CA GLU A 256 -27.33 2.62 -11.38
C GLU A 256 -26.39 3.78 -11.72
N TYR A 257 -25.77 4.32 -10.69
CA TYR A 257 -24.85 5.44 -10.80
C TYR A 257 -23.48 5.02 -10.30
N LYS A 258 -22.45 5.60 -10.90
CA LYS A 258 -21.06 5.44 -10.48
C LYS A 258 -20.36 6.79 -10.49
N ILE A 259 -19.42 6.98 -9.57
CA ILE A 259 -18.50 8.12 -9.59
C ILE A 259 -17.67 8.07 -10.88
N ALA A 260 -17.54 9.21 -11.57
CA ALA A 260 -16.73 9.32 -12.76
C ALA A 260 -15.26 8.94 -12.48
N ASP A 261 -14.58 8.33 -13.45
CA ASP A 261 -13.18 7.95 -13.33
C ASP A 261 -12.26 9.18 -13.44
N LEU A 262 -12.15 9.89 -12.31
CA LEU A 262 -11.35 11.09 -12.14
C LEU A 262 -9.95 10.77 -11.56
N PRO A 263 -8.93 11.62 -11.82
CA PRO A 263 -7.65 11.56 -11.14
C PRO A 263 -7.79 11.60 -9.60
N LEU A 264 -6.83 11.00 -8.89
CA LEU A 264 -6.88 10.88 -7.43
C LEU A 264 -6.97 12.25 -6.72
N ALA A 265 -6.31 13.28 -7.25
CA ALA A 265 -6.36 14.64 -6.71
C ALA A 265 -7.79 15.23 -6.73
N ASP A 266 -8.53 15.02 -7.83
CA ASP A 266 -9.90 15.50 -7.96
C ASP A 266 -10.86 14.71 -7.06
N LYS A 267 -10.63 13.40 -6.90
CA LYS A 267 -11.40 12.58 -5.94
C LYS A 267 -11.31 13.12 -4.52
N TYR A 268 -10.12 13.55 -4.07
CA TYR A 268 -9.95 14.16 -2.75
C TYR A 268 -10.62 15.54 -2.65
N ARG A 269 -10.58 16.34 -3.72
CA ARG A 269 -11.27 17.63 -3.76
C ARG A 269 -12.79 17.44 -3.61
N ILE A 270 -13.36 16.50 -4.34
CA ILE A 270 -14.80 16.19 -4.28
C ILE A 270 -15.18 15.63 -2.91
N GLN A 271 -14.38 14.72 -2.35
CA GLN A 271 -14.62 14.21 -0.99
C GLN A 271 -14.66 15.35 0.04
N LYS A 272 -13.76 16.33 -0.08
CA LYS A 272 -13.77 17.50 0.79
C LYS A 272 -15.02 18.37 0.58
N GLU A 273 -15.39 18.67 -0.67
CA GLU A 273 -16.61 19.42 -0.99
C GLU A 273 -17.88 18.72 -0.44
N VAL A 274 -17.96 17.40 -0.58
CA VAL A 274 -19.07 16.58 -0.08
C VAL A 274 -19.09 16.55 1.45
N LEU A 275 -17.92 16.42 2.10
CA LEU A 275 -17.81 16.47 3.56
C LEU A 275 -18.23 17.83 4.10
N ASP A 276 -17.79 18.93 3.48
CA ASP A 276 -18.10 20.28 3.90
C ASP A 276 -19.61 20.58 3.77
N ARG A 277 -20.29 20.02 2.75
CA ARG A 277 -21.71 20.28 2.48
C ARG A 277 -22.67 19.32 3.19
N PHE A 278 -22.35 18.03 3.23
CA PHE A 278 -23.26 16.97 3.71
C PHE A 278 -22.71 16.20 4.92
N GLY A 279 -21.51 16.54 5.39
CA GLY A 279 -20.88 15.90 6.54
C GLY A 279 -20.47 14.45 6.26
N ALA A 280 -20.35 13.67 7.35
CA ALA A 280 -19.98 12.26 7.27
C ALA A 280 -21.00 11.40 6.47
N ALA A 281 -22.27 11.80 6.46
CA ALA A 281 -23.32 11.16 5.68
C ALA A 281 -23.02 11.26 4.17
N GLY A 282 -22.60 12.44 3.70
CA GLY A 282 -22.18 12.66 2.31
C GLY A 282 -21.02 11.77 1.90
N LEU A 283 -19.99 11.66 2.75
CA LEU A 283 -18.83 10.80 2.46
C LEU A 283 -19.20 9.32 2.33
N LYS A 284 -20.13 8.83 3.17
CA LYS A 284 -20.63 7.45 3.05
C LYS A 284 -21.31 7.23 1.71
N VAL A 285 -22.24 8.11 1.32
CA VAL A 285 -22.94 8.04 0.04
C VAL A 285 -21.95 8.11 -1.13
N TYR A 286 -21.00 9.04 -1.08
CA TYR A 286 -19.93 9.15 -2.08
C TYR A 286 -19.11 7.87 -2.20
N SER A 287 -18.73 7.25 -1.08
CA SER A 287 -17.96 6.00 -1.08
C SER A 287 -18.73 4.83 -1.68
N LEU A 288 -20.05 4.76 -1.45
CA LEU A 288 -20.88 3.69 -2.00
C LEU A 288 -21.06 3.82 -3.51
N PHE A 289 -21.17 5.04 -4.04
CA PHE A 289 -21.20 5.28 -5.49
C PHE A 289 -19.85 5.05 -6.21
N THR A 290 -18.76 4.72 -5.49
CA THR A 290 -17.52 4.29 -6.17
C THR A 290 -17.72 2.93 -6.87
N VAL A 291 -18.67 2.13 -6.38
CA VAL A 291 -19.21 0.94 -7.02
C VAL A 291 -20.54 1.34 -7.67
N ALA A 292 -20.85 0.78 -8.85
CA ALA A 292 -22.14 1.03 -9.50
C ALA A 292 -23.28 0.59 -8.56
N ALA A 293 -24.15 1.52 -8.17
CA ALA A 293 -25.25 1.26 -7.25
C ALA A 293 -26.44 2.19 -7.53
N ASN A 294 -27.66 1.73 -7.21
CA ASN A 294 -28.86 2.54 -7.26
C ASN A 294 -29.12 3.26 -5.92
N VAL A 295 -29.98 4.28 -5.94
CA VAL A 295 -30.28 5.11 -4.76
C VAL A 295 -30.79 4.28 -3.57
N LYS A 296 -31.66 3.29 -3.83
CA LYS A 296 -32.26 2.43 -2.79
C LYS A 296 -31.22 1.59 -2.06
N LYS A 297 -30.34 0.89 -2.79
CA LYS A 297 -29.23 0.12 -2.20
C LYS A 297 -28.32 1.04 -1.38
N VAL A 298 -28.00 2.23 -1.90
CA VAL A 298 -27.13 3.18 -1.19
C VAL A 298 -27.77 3.67 0.11
N ALA A 299 -29.08 3.96 0.11
CA ALA A 299 -29.82 4.34 1.31
C ALA A 299 -29.83 3.23 2.37
N GLU A 300 -30.09 1.99 1.95
CA GLU A 300 -30.06 0.80 2.82
C GLU A 300 -28.67 0.57 3.42
N PHE A 301 -27.61 0.54 2.60
CA PHE A 301 -26.24 0.31 3.06
C PHE A 301 -25.69 1.44 3.93
N ALA A 302 -26.04 2.70 3.63
CA ALA A 302 -25.56 3.84 4.40
C ALA A 302 -26.31 4.04 5.72
N GLY A 303 -27.53 3.49 5.84
CA GLY A 303 -28.46 3.78 6.93
C GLY A 303 -28.91 5.25 6.90
N ILE A 304 -29.20 5.78 5.71
CA ILE A 304 -29.60 7.18 5.48
C ILE A 304 -30.95 7.18 4.75
N GLU A 305 -31.82 8.14 5.06
CA GLU A 305 -33.09 8.33 4.36
C GLU A 305 -32.90 8.53 2.86
N GLU A 306 -33.76 7.90 2.05
CA GLU A 306 -33.66 7.92 0.58
C GLU A 306 -33.66 9.36 0.01
N ASP A 307 -34.46 10.26 0.56
CA ASP A 307 -34.55 11.65 0.10
C ASP A 307 -33.22 12.40 0.26
N LYS A 308 -32.48 12.11 1.34
CA LYS A 308 -31.16 12.69 1.58
C LYS A 308 -30.11 12.09 0.64
N VAL A 309 -30.23 10.80 0.31
CA VAL A 309 -29.37 10.18 -0.72
C VAL A 309 -29.65 10.79 -2.10
N LYS A 310 -30.92 11.06 -2.44
CA LYS A 310 -31.30 11.77 -3.67
C LYS A 310 -30.71 13.18 -3.70
N GLU A 311 -30.78 13.93 -2.61
CA GLU A 311 -30.18 15.27 -2.52
C GLU A 311 -28.66 15.22 -2.81
N ILE A 312 -27.93 14.30 -2.16
CA ILE A 312 -26.48 14.15 -2.33
C ILE A 312 -26.14 13.70 -3.76
N ALA A 313 -26.84 12.70 -4.27
CA ALA A 313 -26.63 12.20 -5.63
C ALA A 313 -26.95 13.28 -6.68
N GLY A 314 -27.94 14.14 -6.42
CA GLY A 314 -28.35 15.22 -7.31
C GLY A 314 -27.29 16.32 -7.38
N TYR A 315 -26.69 16.63 -6.23
CA TYR A 315 -25.52 17.51 -6.18
C TYR A 315 -24.34 16.93 -6.97
N LEU A 316 -24.02 15.64 -6.78
CA LEU A 316 -22.92 14.99 -7.49
C LEU A 316 -23.18 14.94 -9.01
N LEU A 317 -24.41 14.69 -9.43
CA LEU A 317 -24.81 14.67 -10.84
C LEU A 317 -24.73 16.08 -11.44
N ALA A 318 -25.23 17.11 -10.75
CA ALA A 318 -25.18 18.50 -11.20
C ALA A 318 -23.75 19.03 -11.37
N LYS A 319 -22.78 18.50 -10.62
CA LYS A 319 -21.35 18.81 -10.75
C LYS A 319 -20.61 17.89 -11.73
N ASN A 320 -21.30 16.98 -12.42
CA ASN A 320 -20.72 15.96 -13.30
C ASN A 320 -19.72 15.01 -12.61
N TYR A 321 -19.88 14.79 -11.29
CA TYR A 321 -19.08 13.83 -10.53
C TYR A 321 -19.67 12.42 -10.58
N LEU A 322 -20.97 12.32 -10.86
CA LEU A 322 -21.72 11.08 -11.02
C LEU A 322 -22.00 10.83 -12.51
N VAL A 323 -21.82 9.60 -12.97
CA VAL A 323 -22.18 9.13 -14.32
C VAL A 323 -23.14 7.95 -14.20
N TYR A 324 -24.03 7.82 -15.19
CA TYR A 324 -24.86 6.64 -15.34
C TYR A 324 -23.95 5.45 -15.62
N ALA A 325 -23.94 4.47 -14.71
CA ALA A 325 -23.43 3.16 -15.07
C ALA A 325 -24.45 2.62 -16.06
N GLN A 326 -24.10 2.55 -17.35
CA GLN A 326 -24.92 1.81 -18.30
C GLN A 326 -25.18 0.46 -17.63
N ALA A 327 -26.47 0.16 -17.39
CA ALA A 327 -26.86 -1.16 -16.94
C ALA A 327 -26.07 -2.14 -17.83
N PRO A 328 -25.30 -3.09 -17.24
CA PRO A 328 -24.59 -4.07 -18.04
C PRO A 328 -25.64 -4.58 -19.01
N ALA A 329 -25.43 -4.30 -20.32
CA ALA A 329 -26.40 -4.59 -21.35
C ALA A 329 -26.90 -5.98 -21.02
N GLU A 330 -28.19 -6.09 -20.61
CA GLU A 330 -28.73 -7.35 -20.10
C GLU A 330 -28.16 -8.40 -21.03
N GLU A 331 -27.25 -9.21 -20.49
CA GLU A 331 -26.74 -10.34 -21.23
C GLU A 331 -28.02 -11.13 -21.40
N ILE A 332 -28.64 -10.98 -22.57
CA ILE A 332 -29.86 -11.67 -22.95
C ILE A 332 -29.41 -13.12 -22.85
N ALA A 333 -29.63 -13.69 -21.68
CA ALA A 333 -29.43 -15.10 -21.47
C ALA A 333 -30.25 -15.73 -22.61
N PRO A 334 -29.68 -16.63 -23.42
CA PRO A 334 -30.43 -17.33 -24.45
C PRO A 334 -31.37 -18.33 -23.75
N THR A 335 -32.34 -17.86 -22.98
CA THR A 335 -33.39 -18.61 -22.28
C THR A 335 -34.59 -18.83 -23.19
N GLY A 336 -34.33 -19.15 -24.46
CA GLY A 336 -35.38 -19.44 -25.45
C GLY A 336 -35.13 -20.65 -26.35
N GLU A 337 -33.87 -21.03 -26.61
CA GLU A 337 -33.58 -22.13 -27.56
C GLU A 337 -33.21 -23.46 -26.90
N LYS A 338 -32.68 -23.47 -25.67
CA LYS A 338 -32.37 -24.74 -24.99
C LYS A 338 -33.61 -25.44 -24.45
N GLU A 339 -34.58 -24.70 -23.89
CA GLU A 339 -35.85 -25.29 -23.41
C GLU A 339 -36.77 -25.75 -24.55
N ARG A 340 -36.68 -25.13 -25.74
CA ARG A 340 -37.38 -25.62 -26.94
C ARG A 340 -36.75 -26.87 -27.56
N ARG A 341 -35.42 -27.05 -27.44
CA ARG A 341 -34.76 -28.29 -27.89
C ARG A 341 -34.92 -29.45 -26.92
N GLU A 342 -35.05 -29.20 -25.62
CA GLU A 342 -35.23 -30.27 -24.64
C GLU A 342 -36.68 -30.79 -24.60
N LYS A 343 -37.69 -29.93 -24.82
CA LYS A 343 -39.08 -30.39 -25.01
C LYS A 343 -39.33 -31.09 -26.36
N ALA A 344 -38.62 -30.70 -27.42
CA ALA A 344 -38.72 -31.38 -28.72
C ALA A 344 -38.05 -32.77 -28.73
N ARG A 345 -37.06 -33.02 -27.84
CA ARG A 345 -36.36 -34.31 -27.77
C ARG A 345 -37.10 -35.36 -26.93
N VAL A 346 -37.96 -34.94 -26.00
CA VAL A 346 -38.73 -35.88 -25.16
C VAL A 346 -39.99 -36.40 -25.85
N GLU A 347 -40.56 -35.68 -26.83
CA GLU A 347 -41.70 -36.18 -27.63
C GLU A 347 -41.29 -37.07 -28.82
N GLU A 348 -40.02 -37.07 -29.23
CA GLU A 348 -39.54 -37.89 -30.36
C GLU A 348 -38.99 -39.27 -29.90
N GLU A 349 -38.74 -39.47 -28.61
CA GLU A 349 -38.22 -40.74 -28.06
C GLU A 349 -39.32 -41.76 -27.67
N GLU A 350 -40.62 -41.40 -27.78
CA GLU A 350 -41.74 -42.31 -27.46
C GLU A 350 -42.25 -43.13 -28.66
N ILE A 351 -41.66 -42.96 -29.85
CA ILE A 351 -42.01 -43.72 -31.06
C ILE A 351 -40.75 -44.29 -31.73
N ALA A 352 -40.05 -45.20 -31.04
CA ALA A 352 -39.12 -46.11 -31.69
C ALA A 352 -39.44 -47.56 -31.25
N PRO A 353 -39.80 -48.45 -32.19
CA PRO A 353 -40.14 -49.83 -31.88
C PRO A 353 -38.91 -50.59 -31.37
N LYS A 354 -39.12 -51.41 -30.33
CA LYS A 354 -38.17 -52.42 -29.85
C LYS A 354 -37.84 -53.39 -30.99
N GLU A 355 -36.65 -53.26 -31.56
CA GLU A 355 -36.01 -54.37 -32.27
C GLU A 355 -35.21 -55.23 -31.28
N ILE A 356 -35.45 -56.52 -31.45
CA ILE A 356 -34.90 -57.65 -30.73
C ILE A 356 -33.69 -58.10 -31.53
N GLU A 357 -32.49 -58.09 -30.96
CA GLU A 357 -31.35 -58.93 -31.40
C GLU A 357 -30.59 -59.33 -30.13
N GLU A 358 -30.85 -60.53 -29.62
CA GLU A 358 -30.18 -61.79 -29.97
C GLU A 358 -28.79 -61.91 -29.34
N GLU A 359 -28.77 -62.88 -28.43
CA GLU A 359 -27.64 -63.61 -27.88
C GLU A 359 -26.37 -63.61 -28.76
N LYS A 360 -25.25 -63.26 -28.14
CA LYS A 360 -23.99 -63.94 -28.47
C LYS A 360 -23.21 -64.25 -27.21
N ILE A 361 -23.57 -65.40 -26.64
CA ILE A 361 -22.75 -66.24 -25.79
C ILE A 361 -21.51 -66.65 -26.58
N MET A 362 -20.30 -66.47 -26.05
CA MET A 362 -19.08 -67.24 -26.37
C MET A 362 -17.98 -66.88 -25.35
N PRO A 363 -17.00 -67.77 -25.10
CA PRO A 363 -16.90 -68.48 -23.83
C PRO A 363 -15.60 -68.17 -23.05
N GLU A 364 -15.56 -68.71 -21.82
CA GLU A 364 -14.37 -68.93 -21.01
C GLU A 364 -13.22 -69.54 -21.83
N GLU A 365 -12.04 -68.93 -21.74
CA GLU A 365 -10.78 -69.64 -21.99
C GLU A 365 -9.86 -69.45 -20.78
N GLU A 366 -9.85 -70.52 -20.00
CA GLU A 366 -8.89 -70.93 -18.99
C GLU A 366 -7.48 -71.03 -19.61
N ILE A 367 -6.43 -70.57 -18.91
CA ILE A 367 -5.10 -71.22 -18.85
C ILE A 367 -4.30 -70.64 -17.67
N ALA A 368 -3.63 -71.57 -16.99
CA ALA A 368 -3.10 -71.65 -15.64
C ALA A 368 -1.79 -70.85 -15.34
N PRO A 369 -1.39 -70.80 -14.04
CA PRO A 369 -0.13 -70.20 -13.58
C PRO A 369 1.05 -71.19 -13.57
N GLU A 370 2.27 -70.66 -13.72
CA GLU A 370 3.52 -71.27 -13.20
C GLU A 370 4.36 -70.21 -12.48
#